data_AF-A0A3B9G6P9-F1
#
_entry.id   AF-A0A3B9G6P9-F1
#
_cell.length_a   1.000
_cell.length_b   1.000
_cell.length_c   1.000
_cell.angle_alpha   90.00
_cell.angle_beta   90.00
_cell.angle_gamma   90.00
#
_symmetry.space_group_name_H-M   'P 1'
#
loop_
_entity.id
_entity.type
_entity.pdbx_description
1 polymer ?
#
loop_
_entity_poly.entity_id
_entity_poly.type
_entity_poly.pdbx_seq_one_letter_code
_entity_poly.pdbx_strand_id
1 'polypeptide(L)'
;MPKGSGYDASQTAVDRLSSSVSLENGVIKQDLKAINSTFCSGATYLVFLRTIEQLRLRSSIFLPEKKYVRFANLGVQDGEEIFGRWNANGPGTAKLFADLDCGINFTSYEHAHPGDFMKMWWTNAIGKKERGHSVIYLGSQGDQIHYWSANYPEGYGSKSVAKSQIKHVLFSRLTKPAKLANANRLSPKDSFLADMLREEFTWREVSQFCDVKVCP
;
A
#
# COMPACT_ATOMS: atom_id res chain seq x y z
N MET A 1 0.81 -1.44 14.56
CA MET A 1 1.43 -0.60 13.52
C MET A 1 2.89 -0.31 13.85
N PRO A 2 3.77 -0.06 12.86
CA PRO A 2 5.12 0.48 13.06
C PRO A 2 5.15 1.77 13.90
N LYS A 3 6.32 2.10 14.45
CA LYS A 3 6.61 3.36 15.15
C LYS A 3 7.94 3.90 14.64
N GLY A 4 8.12 5.21 14.67
CA GLY A 4 9.32 5.93 14.23
C GLY A 4 9.06 7.44 14.20
N SER A 5 9.97 8.21 13.64
CA SER A 5 9.92 9.67 13.67
C SER A 5 10.18 10.28 12.30
N GLY A 6 9.51 11.40 12.01
CA GLY A 6 9.76 12.20 10.82
C GLY A 6 9.18 11.62 9.53
N TYR A 7 9.04 12.48 8.54
CA TYR A 7 8.61 12.13 7.19
C TYR A 7 9.75 12.40 6.20
N ASP A 8 10.05 11.41 5.36
CA ASP A 8 11.09 11.50 4.33
C ASP A 8 10.64 10.66 3.13
N ALA A 9 10.41 11.33 2.00
CA ALA A 9 10.00 10.71 0.73
C ALA A 9 11.10 10.82 -0.35
N SER A 10 12.34 11.04 0.07
CA SER A 10 13.49 11.04 -0.83
C SER A 10 13.85 9.63 -1.30
N GLN A 11 14.62 9.53 -2.39
CA GLN A 11 15.19 8.24 -2.83
C GLN A 11 16.02 7.59 -1.71
N THR A 12 16.76 8.38 -0.93
CA THR A 12 17.51 7.89 0.24
C THR A 12 16.61 7.18 1.26
N ALA A 13 15.36 7.64 1.44
CA ALA A 13 14.40 6.97 2.32
C ALA A 13 13.91 5.64 1.74
N VAL A 14 13.70 5.57 0.43
CA VAL A 14 13.35 4.34 -0.30
C VAL A 14 14.47 3.31 -0.17
N ASP A 15 15.72 3.72 -0.42
CA ASP A 15 16.89 2.85 -0.34
C ASP A 15 17.13 2.35 1.09
N ARG A 16 16.93 3.23 2.09
CA ARG A 16 17.01 2.88 3.52
C ARG A 16 15.91 1.90 3.92
N LEU A 17 14.66 2.11 3.47
CA LEU A 17 13.57 1.17 3.68
C LEU A 17 13.90 -0.20 3.09
N SER A 18 14.40 -0.23 1.85
CA SER A 18 14.79 -1.47 1.18
C SER A 18 15.89 -2.21 1.92
N SER A 19 16.92 -1.50 2.38
CA SER A 19 18.04 -2.08 3.12
C SER A 19 17.64 -2.57 4.52
N SER A 20 16.49 -2.14 5.04
CA SER A 20 16.00 -2.48 6.39
C SER A 20 14.96 -3.60 6.40
N VAL A 21 14.63 -4.16 5.24
CA VAL A 21 13.75 -5.33 5.10
C VAL A 21 14.57 -6.48 4.54
N SER A 22 14.61 -7.59 5.28
CA SER A 22 15.33 -8.81 4.88
C SER A 22 14.43 -10.04 4.97
N LEU A 23 14.81 -11.11 4.26
CA LEU A 23 14.22 -12.43 4.41
C LEU A 23 15.27 -13.37 5.02
N GLU A 24 14.99 -13.87 6.21
CA GLU A 24 15.89 -14.75 6.96
C GLU A 24 15.12 -16.00 7.39
N ASN A 25 15.56 -17.18 6.92
CA ASN A 25 14.93 -18.47 7.24
C ASN A 25 13.39 -18.44 7.05
N GLY A 26 12.94 -17.88 5.92
CA GLY A 26 11.52 -17.76 5.57
C GLY A 26 10.72 -16.77 6.41
N VAL A 27 11.38 -15.88 7.16
CA VAL A 27 10.75 -14.84 7.97
C VAL A 27 11.13 -13.46 7.43
N ILE A 28 10.13 -12.64 7.11
CA ILE A 28 10.37 -11.24 6.74
C ILE A 28 10.70 -10.44 8.01
N LYS A 29 11.93 -9.91 8.07
CA LYS A 29 12.42 -9.04 9.16
C LYS A 29 12.30 -7.57 8.75
N GLN A 30 12.06 -6.71 9.74
CA GLN A 30 11.98 -5.26 9.57
C GLN A 30 12.78 -4.58 10.67
N ASP A 31 13.86 -3.89 10.32
CA ASP A 31 14.60 -3.05 11.26
C ASP A 31 14.00 -1.63 11.28
N LEU A 32 13.00 -1.43 12.14
CA LEU A 32 12.35 -0.12 12.27
C LEU A 32 13.29 0.99 12.75
N LYS A 33 14.34 0.64 13.51
CA LYS A 33 15.30 1.64 14.01
C LYS A 33 16.17 2.15 12.87
N ALA A 34 16.60 1.25 11.98
CA ALA A 34 17.31 1.61 10.76
C ALA A 34 16.44 2.41 9.79
N ILE A 35 15.13 2.11 9.69
CA ILE A 35 14.21 2.89 8.84
C ILE A 35 14.08 4.33 9.34
N ASN A 36 13.87 4.53 10.65
CA ASN A 36 13.68 5.82 11.31
C ASN A 36 12.51 6.65 10.73
N SER A 37 12.75 7.41 9.64
CA SER A 37 11.77 8.20 8.89
C SER A 37 11.40 7.52 7.57
N THR A 38 10.14 7.65 7.15
CA THR A 38 9.66 7.07 5.90
C THR A 38 8.54 7.94 5.29
N PHE A 39 7.91 7.42 4.26
CA PHE A 39 6.80 7.99 3.53
C PHE A 39 5.56 7.07 3.60
N CYS A 40 4.43 7.56 3.09
CA CYS A 40 3.12 6.94 3.31
C CYS A 40 2.97 5.51 2.73
N SER A 41 3.43 5.27 1.49
CA SER A 41 3.42 3.93 0.87
C SER A 41 4.39 2.97 1.56
N GLY A 42 5.56 3.44 2.00
CA GLY A 42 6.51 2.65 2.78
C GLY A 42 5.92 2.18 4.11
N ALA A 43 5.29 3.11 4.85
CA ALA A 43 4.63 2.80 6.12
C ALA A 43 3.51 1.76 5.97
N THR A 44 2.66 1.91 4.95
CA THR A 44 1.57 0.96 4.68
C THR A 44 2.10 -0.38 4.18
N TYR A 45 3.19 -0.41 3.41
CA TYR A 45 3.82 -1.65 2.99
C TYR A 45 4.40 -2.44 4.16
N LEU A 46 5.03 -1.78 5.15
CA LEU A 46 5.49 -2.44 6.38
C LEU A 46 4.33 -3.10 7.15
N VAL A 47 3.15 -2.48 7.16
CA VAL A 47 1.94 -3.08 7.73
C VAL A 47 1.48 -4.29 6.93
N PHE A 48 1.54 -4.22 5.60
CA PHE A 48 1.23 -5.37 4.73
C PHE A 48 2.19 -6.54 4.95
N LEU A 49 3.50 -6.29 5.03
CA LEU A 49 4.50 -7.32 5.35
C LEU A 49 4.26 -7.95 6.73
N ARG A 50 3.88 -7.16 7.74
CA ARG A 50 3.48 -7.70 9.06
C ARG A 50 2.23 -8.56 8.98
N THR A 51 1.27 -8.18 8.13
CA THR A 51 0.05 -8.96 7.90
C THR A 51 0.39 -10.33 7.31
N ILE A 52 1.30 -10.36 6.32
CA ILE A 52 1.84 -11.60 5.73
C ILE A 52 2.51 -12.48 6.80
N GLU A 53 3.35 -11.89 7.67
CA GLU A 53 4.00 -12.63 8.75
C GLU A 53 2.99 -13.18 9.78
N GLN A 54 1.96 -12.40 10.14
CA GLN A 54 0.90 -12.89 11.02
C GLN A 54 0.12 -14.06 10.41
N LEU A 55 -0.11 -14.04 9.09
CA LEU A 55 -0.75 -15.14 8.38
C LEU A 55 0.15 -16.39 8.34
N ARG A 56 1.46 -16.21 8.12
CA ARG A 56 2.47 -17.30 8.19
C ARG A 56 2.50 -17.95 9.58
N LEU A 57 2.46 -17.16 10.65
CA LEU A 57 2.44 -17.68 12.03
C LEU A 57 1.17 -18.48 12.35
N ARG A 58 0.04 -18.18 11.69
CA ARG A 58 -1.22 -18.92 11.85
C ARG A 58 -1.30 -20.18 10.99
N SER A 59 -0.50 -20.28 9.93
CA SER A 59 -0.52 -21.41 9.02
C SER A 59 0.85 -21.63 8.38
N SER A 60 1.51 -22.73 8.73
CA SER A 60 2.80 -23.13 8.17
C SER A 60 2.77 -23.40 6.65
N ILE A 61 1.59 -23.54 6.06
CA ILE A 61 1.38 -23.74 4.61
C ILE A 61 0.95 -22.46 3.88
N PHE A 62 0.90 -21.32 4.56
CA PHE A 62 0.39 -20.06 4.00
C PHE A 62 1.08 -19.69 2.68
N LEU A 63 2.41 -19.65 2.67
CA LEU A 63 3.23 -19.53 1.46
C LEU A 63 4.53 -20.34 1.64
N PRO A 64 5.01 -21.07 0.63
CA PRO A 64 6.36 -21.63 0.65
C PRO A 64 7.41 -20.54 0.82
N GLU A 65 8.51 -20.83 1.52
CA GLU A 65 9.59 -19.89 1.83
C GLU A 65 10.07 -19.08 0.60
N LYS A 66 10.27 -19.79 -0.53
CA LYS A 66 10.70 -19.20 -1.80
C LYS A 66 9.74 -18.13 -2.36
N LYS A 67 8.49 -18.07 -1.89
CA LYS A 67 7.49 -17.08 -2.32
C LYS A 67 7.57 -15.77 -1.55
N TYR A 68 8.23 -15.72 -0.38
CA TYR A 68 8.39 -14.47 0.38
C TYR A 68 9.46 -13.55 -0.21
N VAL A 69 10.36 -14.07 -1.05
CA VAL A 69 11.47 -13.31 -1.66
C VAL A 69 10.95 -12.08 -2.41
N ARG A 70 9.91 -12.22 -3.23
CA ARG A 70 9.35 -11.07 -3.98
C ARG A 70 8.71 -10.01 -3.08
N PHE A 71 8.17 -10.40 -1.92
CA PHE A 71 7.59 -9.45 -0.96
C PHE A 71 8.69 -8.68 -0.20
N ALA A 72 9.83 -9.34 0.07
CA ALA A 72 10.98 -8.73 0.73
C ALA A 72 11.90 -7.96 -0.24
N ASN A 73 11.66 -8.01 -1.56
CA ASN A 73 12.42 -7.24 -2.54
C ASN A 73 11.82 -5.83 -2.72
N LEU A 74 12.42 -4.84 -2.05
CA LEU A 74 11.99 -3.44 -2.07
C LEU A 74 12.89 -2.54 -2.93
N GLY A 75 14.04 -3.02 -3.40
CA GLY A 75 15.02 -2.24 -4.17
C GLY A 75 14.65 -2.14 -5.65
N VAL A 76 13.42 -1.69 -5.93
CA VAL A 76 12.79 -1.74 -7.26
C VAL A 76 12.15 -0.41 -7.62
N GLN A 77 11.94 -0.16 -8.93
CA GLN A 77 11.31 1.07 -9.40
C GLN A 77 9.79 1.02 -9.29
N ASP A 78 9.13 2.17 -9.37
CA ASP A 78 7.67 2.26 -9.41
C ASP A 78 7.10 1.41 -10.56
N GLY A 79 6.08 0.62 -10.24
CA GLY A 79 5.45 -0.35 -11.15
C GLY A 79 6.21 -1.67 -11.31
N GLU A 80 7.38 -1.84 -10.69
CA GLU A 80 8.15 -3.09 -10.73
C GLU A 80 7.94 -3.96 -9.48
N GLU A 81 7.99 -5.28 -9.65
CA GLU A 81 7.85 -6.26 -8.58
C GLU A 81 6.64 -5.99 -7.66
N ILE A 82 6.65 -6.45 -6.41
CA ILE A 82 5.51 -6.24 -5.50
C ILE A 82 5.59 -4.85 -4.86
N PHE A 83 6.76 -4.48 -4.35
CA PHE A 83 6.91 -3.21 -3.66
C PHE A 83 6.80 -2.02 -4.62
N GLY A 84 7.37 -2.07 -5.81
CA GLY A 84 7.26 -0.98 -6.78
C GLY A 84 5.83 -0.77 -7.26
N ARG A 85 5.04 -1.85 -7.42
CA ARG A 85 3.57 -1.73 -7.61
C ARG A 85 2.88 -1.03 -6.45
N TRP A 86 3.27 -1.35 -5.21
CA TRP A 86 2.71 -0.72 -4.01
C TRP A 86 3.13 0.75 -3.86
N ASN A 87 4.36 1.06 -4.22
CA ASN A 87 4.99 2.37 -4.02
C ASN A 87 4.57 3.41 -5.07
N ALA A 88 4.26 2.95 -6.29
CA ALA A 88 3.92 3.80 -7.40
C ALA A 88 2.85 4.85 -7.06
N ASN A 89 2.96 6.00 -7.71
CA ASN A 89 1.88 6.97 -7.79
C ASN A 89 0.56 6.28 -8.21
N GLY A 90 -0.56 6.81 -7.74
CA GLY A 90 -1.88 6.27 -8.07
C GLY A 90 -2.29 5.10 -7.15
N PRO A 91 -3.02 4.11 -7.68
CA PRO A 91 -3.77 3.11 -6.92
C PRO A 91 -2.97 1.81 -6.64
N GLY A 92 -1.69 1.91 -6.28
CA GLY A 92 -0.77 0.78 -6.18
C GLY A 92 -1.29 -0.44 -5.40
N THR A 93 -1.81 -0.22 -4.19
CA THR A 93 -2.41 -1.29 -3.36
C THR A 93 -3.60 -1.97 -4.04
N ALA A 94 -4.51 -1.17 -4.60
CA ALA A 94 -5.71 -1.69 -5.25
C ALA A 94 -5.36 -2.50 -6.50
N LYS A 95 -4.43 -2.00 -7.31
CA LYS A 95 -3.94 -2.71 -8.50
C LYS A 95 -3.29 -4.04 -8.11
N LEU A 96 -2.44 -4.06 -7.08
CA LEU A 96 -1.84 -5.30 -6.58
C LEU A 96 -2.90 -6.31 -6.12
N PHE A 97 -3.94 -5.85 -5.42
CA PHE A 97 -5.01 -6.73 -4.91
C PHE A 97 -5.86 -7.31 -6.04
N ALA A 98 -6.14 -6.51 -7.07
CA ALA A 98 -6.85 -6.95 -8.27
C ALA A 98 -6.03 -7.99 -9.04
N ASP A 99 -4.75 -7.70 -9.33
CA ASP A 99 -3.89 -8.60 -10.10
C ASP A 99 -3.66 -9.96 -9.42
N LEU A 100 -3.62 -9.97 -8.08
CA LEU A 100 -3.45 -11.20 -7.31
C LEU A 100 -4.76 -11.95 -7.07
N ASP A 101 -5.92 -11.33 -7.30
CA ASP A 101 -7.23 -11.78 -6.83
C ASP A 101 -7.20 -12.06 -5.31
N CYS A 102 -6.54 -11.20 -4.53
CA CYS A 102 -6.35 -11.39 -3.08
C CYS A 102 -7.26 -10.53 -2.21
N GLY A 103 -7.99 -9.59 -2.82
CA GLY A 103 -8.81 -8.64 -2.10
C GLY A 103 -9.97 -8.07 -2.91
N ILE A 104 -10.59 -7.06 -2.34
CA ILE A 104 -11.65 -6.26 -2.97
C ILE A 104 -11.29 -4.79 -2.87
N ASN A 105 -11.68 -4.02 -3.89
CA ASN A 105 -11.43 -2.59 -4.00
C ASN A 105 -12.75 -1.84 -4.12
N PHE A 106 -12.95 -0.82 -3.27
CA PHE A 106 -14.22 -0.10 -3.22
C PHE A 106 -14.07 1.35 -2.74
N THR A 107 -15.12 2.17 -2.90
CA THR A 107 -15.08 3.60 -2.54
C THR A 107 -16.00 3.99 -1.37
N SER A 108 -16.92 3.10 -0.96
CA SER A 108 -17.89 3.41 0.09
C SER A 108 -17.26 3.51 1.48
N TYR A 109 -17.33 4.70 2.09
CA TYR A 109 -16.96 4.93 3.49
C TYR A 109 -17.79 4.10 4.48
N GLU A 110 -19.07 3.86 4.17
CA GLU A 110 -20.00 3.09 5.02
C GLU A 110 -19.55 1.64 5.17
N HIS A 111 -18.95 1.08 4.11
CA HIS A 111 -18.51 -0.32 4.09
C HIS A 111 -17.03 -0.49 4.48
N ALA A 112 -16.32 0.61 4.72
CA ALA A 112 -14.92 0.59 5.13
C ALA A 112 -14.80 0.17 6.61
N HIS A 113 -13.79 -0.63 6.91
CA HIS A 113 -13.53 -1.14 8.26
C HIS A 113 -12.12 -0.75 8.72
N PRO A 114 -11.92 -0.50 10.03
CA PRO A 114 -10.59 -0.30 10.56
C PRO A 114 -9.65 -1.45 10.14
N GLY A 115 -8.49 -1.09 9.59
CA GLY A 115 -7.52 -2.03 9.01
C GLY A 115 -7.52 -2.11 7.49
N ASP A 116 -8.54 -1.57 6.80
CA ASP A 116 -8.49 -1.44 5.34
C ASP A 116 -7.33 -0.52 4.93
N PHE A 117 -6.65 -0.91 3.85
CA PHE A 117 -5.73 0.01 3.18
C PHE A 117 -6.56 1.06 2.47
N MET A 118 -6.15 2.32 2.55
CA MET A 118 -6.86 3.42 1.92
C MET A 118 -5.89 4.36 1.22
N LYS A 119 -6.15 4.64 -0.06
CA LYS A 119 -5.53 5.73 -0.80
C LYS A 119 -6.55 6.86 -0.91
N MET A 120 -6.09 8.08 -0.64
CA MET A 120 -6.88 9.29 -0.85
C MET A 120 -6.14 10.25 -1.77
N TRP A 121 -6.90 11.02 -2.54
CA TRP A 121 -6.39 12.08 -3.41
C TRP A 121 -7.02 13.42 -3.01
N TRP A 122 -6.18 14.45 -2.92
CA TRP A 122 -6.59 15.82 -2.59
C TRP A 122 -7.02 16.62 -3.83
N THR A 123 -6.68 16.12 -5.03
CA THR A 123 -7.02 16.71 -6.33
C THR A 123 -7.66 15.65 -7.23
N ASN A 124 -8.23 16.07 -8.36
CA ASN A 124 -8.74 15.13 -9.37
C ASN A 124 -7.63 14.48 -10.21
N ALA A 125 -6.38 14.95 -10.07
CA ALA A 125 -5.26 14.43 -10.84
C ALA A 125 -4.77 13.11 -10.22
N ILE A 126 -4.61 12.08 -11.05
CA ILE A 126 -4.07 10.77 -10.68
C ILE A 126 -2.87 10.48 -11.58
N GLY A 127 -1.76 10.02 -11.01
CA GLY A 127 -0.49 9.87 -11.71
C GLY A 127 0.44 11.08 -11.55
N LYS A 128 0.93 11.64 -12.65
CA LYS A 128 2.06 12.59 -12.69
C LYS A 128 1.91 13.78 -11.74
N LYS A 129 0.70 14.35 -11.67
CA LYS A 129 0.39 15.53 -10.87
C LYS A 129 -0.40 15.19 -9.62
N GLU A 130 -0.42 13.92 -9.21
CA GLU A 130 -1.22 13.52 -8.06
C GLU A 130 -0.72 14.19 -6.80
N ARG A 131 -1.68 14.48 -5.92
CA ARG A 131 -1.42 14.78 -4.52
C ARG A 131 -2.27 13.82 -3.74
N GLY A 132 -1.67 12.74 -3.26
CA GLY A 132 -2.37 11.70 -2.53
C GLY A 132 -1.65 11.27 -1.26
N HIS A 133 -2.30 10.39 -0.51
CA HIS A 133 -1.76 9.84 0.74
C HIS A 133 -2.21 8.39 0.89
N SER A 134 -1.27 7.48 1.16
CA SER A 134 -1.55 6.05 1.42
C SER A 134 -1.55 5.79 2.92
N VAL A 135 -2.62 5.18 3.43
CA VAL A 135 -2.86 5.07 4.88
C VAL A 135 -3.53 3.74 5.23
N ILE A 136 -3.55 3.43 6.51
CA ILE A 136 -4.45 2.43 7.09
C ILE A 136 -5.66 3.14 7.68
N TYR A 137 -6.85 2.81 7.23
CA TYR A 137 -8.09 3.37 7.76
C TYR A 137 -8.33 2.89 9.20
N LEU A 138 -8.75 3.81 10.08
CA LEU A 138 -9.03 3.51 11.50
C LEU A 138 -10.51 3.69 11.86
N GLY A 139 -11.35 4.17 10.94
CA GLY A 139 -12.76 4.46 11.18
C GLY A 139 -13.14 5.88 10.78
N SER A 140 -14.41 6.24 10.99
CA SER A 140 -14.89 7.60 10.78
C SER A 140 -15.88 8.02 11.85
N GLN A 141 -15.94 9.32 12.10
CA GLN A 141 -16.91 9.95 12.99
C GLN A 141 -17.47 11.20 12.28
N GLY A 142 -18.75 11.14 11.89
CA GLY A 142 -19.36 12.19 11.10
C GLY A 142 -18.65 12.39 9.75
N ASP A 143 -18.22 13.63 9.48
CA ASP A 143 -17.44 13.96 8.28
C ASP A 143 -15.95 13.64 8.40
N GLN A 144 -15.45 13.27 9.59
CA GLN A 144 -14.02 12.98 9.77
C GLN A 144 -13.72 11.51 9.52
N ILE A 145 -12.69 11.23 8.74
CA ILE A 145 -12.02 9.93 8.74
C ILE A 145 -10.80 9.97 9.64
N HIS A 146 -10.51 8.84 10.29
CA HIS A 146 -9.30 8.63 11.07
C HIS A 146 -8.44 7.60 10.36
N TYR A 147 -7.13 7.84 10.33
CA TYR A 147 -6.20 6.95 9.66
C TYR A 147 -4.84 6.93 10.35
N TRP A 148 -4.07 5.86 10.12
CA TRP A 148 -2.67 5.73 10.51
C TRP A 148 -1.77 5.71 9.27
N SER A 149 -0.66 6.44 9.29
CA SER A 149 0.37 6.39 8.23
C SER A 149 1.69 7.01 8.74
N ALA A 150 2.70 7.13 7.87
CA ALA A 150 3.77 8.10 8.03
C ALA A 150 3.31 9.46 7.46
N ASN A 151 3.13 10.44 8.34
CA ASN A 151 2.55 11.74 8.03
C ASN A 151 3.62 12.82 8.02
N TYR A 152 3.52 13.77 7.10
CA TYR A 152 4.33 14.97 7.17
C TYR A 152 3.82 15.92 8.27
N PRO A 153 4.70 16.54 9.07
CA PRO A 153 6.13 16.26 9.24
C PRO A 153 6.48 15.21 10.31
N GLU A 154 5.50 14.72 11.08
CA GLU A 154 5.73 14.03 12.36
C GLU A 154 6.19 12.57 12.22
N GLY A 155 5.95 11.94 11.07
CA GLY A 155 6.20 10.53 10.82
C GLY A 155 5.04 9.64 11.21
N TYR A 156 5.34 8.45 11.74
CA TYR A 156 4.33 7.43 12.02
C TYR A 156 3.31 7.88 13.07
N GLY A 157 2.04 7.86 12.73
CA GLY A 157 0.99 8.24 13.67
C GLY A 157 -0.39 8.29 13.06
N SER A 158 -1.36 8.57 13.93
CA SER A 158 -2.74 8.77 13.53
C SER A 158 -3.00 10.23 13.19
N LYS A 159 -3.76 10.47 12.12
CA LYS A 159 -4.31 11.78 11.75
C LYS A 159 -5.78 11.63 11.36
N SER A 160 -6.44 12.79 11.20
CA SER A 160 -7.82 12.86 10.75
C SER A 160 -7.94 13.85 9.60
N VAL A 161 -8.92 13.63 8.73
CA VAL A 161 -9.26 14.56 7.66
C VAL A 161 -10.76 14.50 7.36
N ALA A 162 -11.32 15.62 6.91
CA ALA A 162 -12.69 15.70 6.47
C ALA A 162 -12.89 14.95 5.14
N LYS A 163 -13.97 14.17 4.99
CA LYS A 163 -14.32 13.49 3.73
C LYS A 163 -14.48 14.50 2.60
N SER A 164 -15.00 15.69 2.90
CA SER A 164 -15.14 16.82 1.98
C SER A 164 -13.82 17.33 1.38
N GLN A 165 -12.66 17.08 2.02
CA GLN A 165 -11.34 17.43 1.49
C GLN A 165 -10.77 16.36 0.55
N ILE A 166 -11.35 15.16 0.53
CA ILE A 166 -10.90 14.04 -0.29
C ILE A 166 -11.67 14.04 -1.62
N LYS A 167 -10.95 14.17 -2.74
CA LYS A 167 -11.54 14.15 -4.09
C LYS A 167 -11.80 12.73 -4.59
N HIS A 168 -10.86 11.84 -4.35
CA HIS A 168 -11.04 10.41 -4.59
C HIS A 168 -10.61 9.63 -3.36
N VAL A 169 -11.36 8.58 -3.04
CA VAL A 169 -11.01 7.61 -2.00
C VAL A 169 -11.06 6.23 -2.60
N LEU A 170 -10.11 5.39 -2.23
CA LEU A 170 -10.06 4.00 -2.64
C LEU A 170 -9.65 3.14 -1.45
N PHE A 171 -10.53 2.24 -1.06
CA PHE A 171 -10.28 1.23 -0.05
C PHE A 171 -9.88 -0.08 -0.71
N SER A 172 -8.95 -0.79 -0.08
CA SER A 172 -8.50 -2.11 -0.48
C SER A 172 -8.47 -3.03 0.74
N ARG A 173 -9.30 -4.08 0.71
CA ARG A 173 -9.41 -5.06 1.78
C ARG A 173 -8.88 -6.41 1.32
N LEU A 174 -7.92 -6.95 2.07
CA LEU A 174 -7.42 -8.31 1.86
C LEU A 174 -8.48 -9.30 2.35
N THR A 175 -9.13 -10.02 1.44
CA THR A 175 -10.22 -10.98 1.75
C THR A 175 -9.86 -12.41 1.42
N LYS A 176 -8.88 -12.63 0.53
CA LYS A 176 -8.42 -13.95 0.08
C LYS A 176 -6.90 -14.06 0.26
N PRO A 177 -6.38 -14.08 1.51
CA PRO A 177 -4.95 -14.06 1.77
C PRO A 177 -4.16 -15.18 1.09
N ALA A 178 -4.74 -16.38 0.93
CA ALA A 178 -4.11 -17.51 0.24
C ALA A 178 -3.72 -17.18 -1.22
N LYS A 179 -4.39 -16.21 -1.86
CA LYS A 179 -4.13 -15.79 -3.25
C LYS A 179 -2.87 -14.94 -3.39
N LEU A 180 -2.26 -14.51 -2.28
CA LEU A 180 -0.90 -13.94 -2.30
C LEU A 180 0.13 -14.92 -2.89
N ALA A 181 -0.17 -16.22 -2.90
CA ALA A 181 0.60 -17.25 -3.59
C ALA A 181 0.71 -17.04 -5.12
N ASN A 182 -0.16 -16.21 -5.70
CA ASN A 182 -0.14 -15.81 -7.11
C ASN A 182 0.95 -14.78 -7.42
N ALA A 183 1.69 -14.28 -6.42
CA ALA A 183 2.79 -13.35 -6.62
C ALA A 183 3.75 -13.81 -7.74
N ASN A 184 4.09 -15.09 -7.84
CA ASN A 184 4.98 -15.61 -8.88
C ASN A 184 4.40 -15.55 -10.32
N ARG A 185 3.11 -15.29 -10.47
CA ARG A 185 2.44 -15.13 -11.78
C ARG A 185 2.44 -13.68 -12.25
N LEU A 186 2.75 -12.73 -11.37
CA LEU A 186 2.84 -11.33 -11.77
C LEU A 186 4.04 -11.12 -12.68
N SER A 187 3.79 -10.42 -13.80
CA SER A 187 4.86 -9.82 -14.59
C SER A 187 5.78 -9.00 -13.68
N PRO A 188 7.11 -9.04 -13.88
CA PRO A 188 8.04 -8.17 -13.15
C PRO A 188 7.72 -6.68 -13.27
N LYS A 189 7.01 -6.26 -14.32
CA LYS A 189 6.61 -4.86 -14.55
C LYS A 189 5.12 -4.73 -14.87
N ASP A 190 4.49 -3.70 -14.31
CA ASP A 190 3.15 -3.21 -14.62
C ASP A 190 3.25 -1.86 -15.33
N SER A 191 2.97 -1.79 -16.62
CA SER A 191 3.13 -0.55 -17.39
C SER A 191 2.21 0.56 -16.88
N PHE A 192 0.96 0.22 -16.52
CA PHE A 192 0.00 1.19 -15.99
C PHE A 192 0.54 1.91 -14.75
N LEU A 193 1.12 1.18 -13.79
CA LEU A 193 1.73 1.81 -12.61
C LEU A 193 3.09 2.47 -12.92
N ALA A 194 3.90 1.88 -13.81
CA ALA A 194 5.21 2.44 -14.18
C ALA A 194 5.12 3.77 -14.95
N ASP A 195 3.97 4.05 -15.56
CA ASP A 195 3.72 5.30 -16.29
C ASP A 195 3.15 6.41 -15.38
N MET A 196 2.75 6.10 -14.13
CA MET A 196 2.13 7.06 -13.19
C MET A 196 3.04 8.24 -12.77
N LEU A 197 4.36 8.16 -12.95
CA LEU A 197 5.26 9.30 -12.75
C LEU A 197 5.27 10.27 -13.94
N ARG A 198 4.81 9.83 -15.11
CA ARG A 198 4.96 10.54 -16.39
C ARG A 198 3.63 10.91 -17.03
N GLU A 199 2.58 10.18 -16.72
CA GLU A 199 1.25 10.30 -17.32
C GLU A 199 0.16 10.57 -16.29
N GLU A 200 -0.96 11.12 -16.75
CA GLU A 200 -2.16 11.35 -15.94
C GLU A 200 -3.25 10.37 -16.37
N PHE A 201 -3.99 9.83 -15.39
CA PHE A 201 -5.05 8.86 -15.62
C PHE A 201 -6.39 9.38 -15.08
N THR A 202 -7.47 8.99 -15.73
CA THR A 202 -8.83 9.27 -15.27
C THR A 202 -9.25 8.30 -14.19
N TRP A 203 -10.20 8.71 -13.33
CA TRP A 203 -10.80 7.81 -12.35
C TRP A 203 -11.46 6.57 -13.00
N ARG A 204 -12.00 6.72 -14.22
CA ARG A 204 -12.59 5.61 -14.98
C ARG A 204 -11.54 4.54 -15.32
N GLU A 205 -10.37 4.96 -15.81
CA GLU A 205 -9.26 4.03 -16.11
C GLU A 205 -8.77 3.35 -14.84
N VAL A 206 -8.56 4.11 -13.76
CA VAL A 206 -8.20 3.55 -12.44
C VAL A 206 -9.22 2.50 -11.99
N SER A 207 -10.51 2.80 -12.14
CA SER A 207 -11.57 1.88 -11.74
C SER A 207 -11.56 0.58 -12.56
N GLN A 208 -11.24 0.67 -13.85
CA GLN A 208 -11.12 -0.50 -14.73
C GLN A 208 -9.85 -1.31 -14.41
N PHE A 209 -8.68 -0.69 -14.31
CA PHE A 209 -7.42 -1.37 -14.05
C PHE A 209 -7.35 -2.01 -12.65
N CYS A 210 -8.10 -1.48 -11.69
CA CYS A 210 -8.06 -1.93 -10.30
C CYS A 210 -9.34 -2.68 -9.85
N ASP A 211 -10.26 -3.01 -10.75
CA ASP A 211 -11.54 -3.66 -10.41
C ASP A 211 -12.27 -2.96 -9.25
N VAL A 212 -12.42 -1.63 -9.36
CA VAL A 212 -13.00 -0.81 -8.29
C VAL A 212 -14.52 -0.84 -8.37
N LYS A 213 -15.15 -1.12 -7.23
CA LYS A 213 -16.60 -1.09 -7.07
C LYS A 213 -17.05 0.10 -6.23
N VAL A 214 -18.33 0.46 -6.30
CA VAL A 214 -18.89 1.46 -5.38
C VAL A 214 -18.96 0.88 -3.96
N CYS A 215 -19.51 -0.34 -3.85
CA CYS A 215 -19.61 -1.14 -2.64
C CYS A 215 -18.87 -2.48 -2.83
N PRO A 216 -18.34 -3.09 -1.76
CA PRO A 216 -17.53 -4.33 -1.81
C PRO A 216 -18.23 -5.53 -2.49
#